data_AF-A0A3D3WHK9-F1
#
_entry.id   AF-A0A3D3WHK9-F1
#
_cell.length_a   1.000
_cell.length_b   1.000
_cell.length_c   1.000
_cell.angle_alpha   90.00
_cell.angle_beta   90.00
_cell.angle_gamma   90.00
#
_symmetry.space_group_name_H-M   'P 1'
#
loop_
_entity.id
_entity.type
_entity.pdbx_description
1 polymer ?
#
loop_
_entity_poly.entity_id
_entity_poly.type
_entity_poly.pdbx_seq_one_letter_code
_entity_poly.pdbx_strand_id
1 'polypeptide(L)'
;ISILPQLADVQIDYCWTGYVAFNRQLIPRIFSHNGVHYSAAYAGSGTVWARWCGKKLAEQVLGQTNAPSILTADAPPSLPFYNGHPWFLPMVYSWYGLQDRLNEWRHG
;
A
#
# COMPACT_ATOMS: atom_id res chain seq x y z
N ILE A 1 -15.24 -6.51 22.35
CA ILE A 1 -15.92 -6.61 21.05
C ILE A 1 -17.05 -5.59 21.06
N SER A 2 -16.77 -4.37 20.63
CA SER A 2 -17.75 -3.26 20.63
C SER A 2 -18.45 -3.07 19.27
N ILE A 3 -17.83 -3.52 18.18
CA ILE A 3 -18.33 -3.31 16.81
C ILE A 3 -19.24 -4.47 16.35
N LEU A 4 -18.89 -5.72 16.65
CA LEU A 4 -19.64 -6.93 16.24
C LEU A 4 -19.84 -7.92 17.40
N PRO A 5 -20.63 -7.56 18.43
CA PRO A 5 -20.78 -8.35 19.67
C PRO A 5 -21.26 -9.78 19.45
N GLN A 6 -22.04 -10.03 18.39
CA GLN A 6 -22.53 -11.36 18.03
C GLN A 6 -21.42 -12.36 17.65
N LEU A 7 -20.19 -11.89 17.40
CA LEU A 7 -19.04 -12.74 17.10
C LEU A 7 -18.23 -13.12 18.35
N ALA A 8 -18.69 -12.81 19.56
CA ALA A 8 -17.92 -12.98 20.79
C ALA A 8 -17.46 -14.42 21.06
N ASP A 9 -18.31 -15.40 20.76
CA ASP A 9 -18.03 -16.81 21.02
C ASP A 9 -17.57 -17.58 19.77
N VAL A 10 -17.36 -16.88 18.63
CA VAL A 10 -16.93 -17.50 17.37
C VAL A 10 -15.42 -17.78 17.40
N GLN A 11 -15.03 -19.03 17.12
CA GLN A 11 -13.63 -19.41 17.02
C GLN A 11 -13.02 -18.97 15.67
N ILE A 12 -11.72 -18.63 15.69
CA ILE A 12 -10.95 -18.31 14.47
C ILE A 12 -10.33 -19.60 13.96
N ASP A 13 -10.81 -20.11 12.82
CA ASP A 13 -10.28 -21.34 12.21
C ASP A 13 -8.94 -21.10 11.49
N TYR A 14 -8.78 -19.92 10.86
CA TYR A 14 -7.62 -19.60 10.04
C TYR A 14 -7.19 -18.14 10.17
N CYS A 15 -5.88 -17.92 10.16
CA CYS A 15 -5.27 -16.60 10.13
C CYS A 15 -4.04 -16.64 9.22
N TRP A 16 -3.84 -15.60 8.42
CA TRP A 16 -2.63 -15.45 7.61
C TRP A 16 -2.10 -14.03 7.71
N THR A 17 -0.81 -13.91 7.46
CA THR A 17 -0.10 -12.64 7.39
C THR A 17 0.69 -12.60 6.10
N GLY A 18 1.02 -11.39 5.65
CA GLY A 18 1.78 -11.19 4.43
C GLY A 18 2.32 -9.78 4.35
N TYR A 19 3.25 -9.58 3.43
CA TYR A 19 3.83 -8.27 3.19
C TYR A 19 3.02 -7.49 2.16
N VAL A 20 2.80 -6.21 2.45
CA VAL A 20 2.18 -5.27 1.53
C VAL A 20 3.24 -4.27 1.11
N ALA A 21 3.41 -4.09 -0.20
CA ALA A 21 4.33 -3.11 -0.74
C ALA A 21 3.71 -1.71 -0.66
N PHE A 22 4.42 -0.79 0.00
CA PHE A 22 4.06 0.62 0.13
C PHE A 22 5.13 1.52 -0.49
N ASN A 23 4.72 2.72 -0.86
CA ASN A 23 5.60 3.86 -1.06
C ASN A 23 5.15 5.00 -0.13
N ARG A 24 5.93 6.09 -0.06
CA ARG A 24 5.66 7.23 0.82
C ARG A 24 4.36 7.98 0.53
N GLN A 25 3.80 7.83 -0.67
CA GLN A 25 2.55 8.49 -1.08
C GLN A 25 1.33 7.59 -0.89
N LEU A 26 1.52 6.33 -0.48
CA LEU A 26 0.47 5.35 -0.19
C LEU A 26 -0.52 5.13 -1.35
N ILE A 27 -0.08 5.36 -2.59
CA ILE A 27 -0.86 5.14 -3.81
C ILE A 27 -0.09 4.23 -4.78
N PRO A 28 -0.77 3.48 -5.67
CA PRO A 28 -0.10 2.66 -6.68
C PRO A 28 0.85 3.48 -7.56
N ARG A 29 1.95 2.86 -8.00
CA ARG A 29 2.93 3.49 -8.89
C ARG A 29 3.25 2.62 -10.09
N ILE A 30 3.27 3.26 -11.24
CA ILE A 30 3.84 2.77 -12.49
C ILE A 30 5.15 3.53 -12.70
N PHE A 31 6.27 2.82 -12.82
CA PHE A 31 7.58 3.44 -12.97
C PHE A 31 8.55 2.52 -13.72
N SER A 32 9.68 3.08 -14.14
CA SER A 32 10.76 2.30 -14.76
C SER A 32 12.04 2.46 -13.95
N HIS A 33 12.80 1.39 -13.78
CA HIS A 33 14.10 1.42 -13.11
C HIS A 33 15.04 0.42 -13.78
N ASN A 34 16.21 0.91 -14.22
CA ASN A 34 17.23 0.12 -14.92
C ASN A 34 16.68 -0.67 -16.13
N GLY A 35 15.81 -0.04 -16.92
CA GLY A 35 15.18 -0.66 -18.09
C GLY A 35 14.05 -1.65 -17.78
N VAL A 36 13.73 -1.88 -16.50
CA VAL A 36 12.61 -2.73 -16.08
C VAL A 36 11.41 -1.85 -15.73
N HIS A 37 10.25 -2.22 -16.26
CA HIS A 37 8.97 -1.53 -16.06
C HIS A 37 8.18 -2.20 -14.93
N TYR A 38 7.77 -1.41 -13.94
CA TYR A 38 7.11 -1.88 -12.73
C TYR A 38 5.70 -1.28 -12.59
N SER A 39 4.78 -2.10 -12.10
CA SER A 39 3.49 -1.68 -11.55
C SER A 39 3.39 -2.23 -10.13
N ALA A 40 3.58 -1.38 -9.13
CA ALA A 40 3.82 -1.82 -7.74
C ALA A 40 3.31 -0.81 -6.71
N ALA A 41 3.62 -1.08 -5.44
CA ALA A 41 3.30 -0.23 -4.28
C ALA A 41 1.81 0.08 -4.13
N TYR A 42 0.95 -0.93 -4.31
CA TYR A 42 -0.51 -0.77 -4.28
C TYR A 42 -1.09 -0.44 -2.90
N ALA A 43 -0.29 -0.39 -1.83
CA ALA A 43 -0.74 0.01 -0.50
C ALA A 43 -2.00 -0.74 0.00
N GLY A 44 -2.09 -2.05 -0.29
CA GLY A 44 -3.22 -2.90 0.09
C GLY A 44 -4.39 -2.92 -0.91
N SER A 45 -4.35 -2.09 -1.95
CA SER A 45 -5.41 -2.00 -2.96
C SER A 45 -5.11 -2.74 -4.27
N GLY A 46 -4.18 -3.70 -4.22
CA GLY A 46 -3.67 -4.42 -5.39
C GLY A 46 -4.74 -5.17 -6.19
N THR A 47 -5.70 -5.80 -5.52
CA THR A 47 -6.79 -6.53 -6.18
C THR A 47 -7.62 -5.64 -7.11
N VAL A 48 -7.76 -4.35 -6.77
CA VAL A 48 -8.50 -3.38 -7.57
C VAL A 48 -7.60 -2.78 -8.66
N TRP A 49 -6.40 -2.34 -8.30
CA TRP A 49 -5.56 -1.53 -9.19
C TRP A 49 -4.63 -2.32 -10.09
N ALA A 50 -4.19 -3.51 -9.69
CA ALA A 50 -3.13 -4.24 -10.41
C ALA A 50 -3.50 -4.52 -11.87
N ARG A 51 -4.76 -4.88 -12.14
CA ARG A 51 -5.26 -5.10 -13.50
C ARG A 51 -5.15 -3.84 -14.35
N TRP A 52 -5.64 -2.72 -13.84
CA TRP A 52 -5.66 -1.46 -14.59
C TRP A 52 -4.26 -0.90 -14.78
N CYS A 53 -3.45 -0.86 -13.72
CA CYS A 53 -2.07 -0.38 -13.78
C CYS A 53 -1.20 -1.28 -14.68
N GLY A 54 -1.39 -2.60 -14.64
CA GLY A 54 -0.71 -3.54 -15.53
C GLY A 54 -1.07 -3.32 -17.01
N LYS A 55 -2.34 -3.05 -17.31
CA LYS A 55 -2.75 -2.65 -18.67
C LYS A 55 -2.06 -1.36 -19.11
N LYS A 56 -2.05 -0.33 -18.24
CA LYS A 56 -1.38 0.94 -18.53
C LYS A 56 0.12 0.79 -18.73
N LEU A 57 0.77 -0.06 -17.93
CA LEU A 57 2.18 -0.40 -18.11
C LEU A 57 2.42 -1.02 -19.49
N ALA A 58 1.58 -1.98 -19.91
CA ALA A 58 1.70 -2.62 -21.21
C ALA A 58 1.48 -1.63 -22.37
N GLU A 59 0.48 -0.75 -22.27
CA GLU A 59 0.26 0.34 -23.23
C GLU A 59 1.48 1.28 -23.32
N GLN A 60 2.17 1.54 -22.21
CA GLN A 60 3.39 2.37 -22.19
C GLN A 60 4.56 1.67 -22.89
N VAL A 61 4.79 0.40 -22.57
CA VAL A 61 5.86 -0.42 -23.17
C VAL A 61 5.66 -0.59 -24.68
N LEU A 62 4.41 -0.74 -25.13
CA LEU A 62 4.08 -0.88 -26.55
C LEU A 62 4.03 0.45 -27.32
N GLY A 63 4.27 1.60 -26.67
CA GLY A 63 4.15 2.91 -27.30
C GLY A 63 2.72 3.31 -27.70
N GLN A 64 1.72 2.69 -27.08
CA GLN A 64 0.29 2.89 -27.36
C GLN A 64 -0.38 3.86 -26.37
N THR A 65 0.40 4.51 -25.51
CA THR A 65 -0.13 5.40 -24.48
C THR A 65 -0.47 6.78 -25.04
N ASN A 66 -1.75 7.16 -24.95
CA ASN A 66 -2.23 8.47 -25.39
C ASN A 66 -2.02 9.59 -24.35
N ALA A 67 -1.87 9.25 -23.07
CA ALA A 67 -1.53 10.20 -21.99
C ALA A 67 -0.97 9.47 -20.75
N PRO A 68 0.05 10.02 -20.07
CA PRO A 68 0.55 9.46 -18.83
C PRO A 68 -0.48 9.58 -17.70
N SER A 69 -0.68 8.51 -16.94
CA SER A 69 -1.53 8.51 -15.73
C SER A 69 -0.81 9.23 -14.59
N ILE A 70 -1.54 9.83 -13.65
CA ILE A 70 -0.99 10.35 -12.38
C ILE A 70 -0.24 9.29 -11.56
N LEU A 71 -0.55 8.00 -11.79
CA LEU A 71 0.15 6.88 -11.15
C LEU A 71 1.51 6.60 -11.81
N THR A 72 1.75 7.14 -13.01
CA THR A 72 3.05 7.09 -13.69
C THR A 72 3.96 8.16 -13.10
N ALA A 73 5.09 7.75 -12.52
CA ALA A 73 6.09 8.66 -11.98
C ALA A 73 7.48 8.01 -12.00
N ASP A 74 8.48 8.76 -11.54
CA ASP A 74 9.80 8.21 -11.28
C ASP A 74 9.76 7.10 -10.22
N ALA A 75 10.79 6.25 -10.25
CA ALA A 75 10.94 5.20 -9.27
C ALA A 75 10.92 5.81 -7.85
N PRO A 76 10.08 5.30 -6.94
CA PRO A 76 10.01 5.85 -5.59
C PRO A 76 11.38 5.70 -4.90
N PRO A 77 11.87 6.75 -4.21
CA PRO A 77 13.17 6.71 -3.58
C PRO A 77 13.21 5.66 -2.48
N SER A 78 14.35 5.01 -2.30
CA SER A 78 14.58 4.09 -1.18
C SER A 78 14.50 4.85 0.14
N LEU A 79 14.05 4.15 1.18
CA LEU A 79 14.08 4.71 2.53
C LEU A 79 15.51 4.64 3.08
N PRO A 80 16.01 5.71 3.71
CA PRO A 80 17.32 5.69 4.36
C PRO A 80 17.43 4.51 5.33
N PHE A 81 18.56 3.81 5.29
CA PHE A 81 18.85 2.65 6.16
C PHE A 81 17.83 1.50 6.07
N TYR A 82 16.97 1.48 5.05
CA TYR A 82 16.06 0.37 4.82
C TYR A 82 16.75 -0.73 4.01
N ASN A 83 17.07 -1.83 4.67
CA ASN A 83 17.70 -3.03 4.10
C ASN A 83 16.75 -4.22 4.04
N GLY A 84 15.44 -3.96 4.00
CA GLY A 84 14.39 -4.99 4.12
C GLY A 84 13.85 -5.15 5.54
N HIS A 85 14.56 -4.68 6.57
CA HIS A 85 13.99 -4.53 7.91
C HIS A 85 13.35 -3.14 8.05
N PRO A 86 12.01 -3.06 8.24
CA PRO A 86 11.32 -1.78 8.37
C PRO A 86 11.48 -1.18 9.78
N TRP A 87 12.65 -0.66 10.10
CA TRP A 87 12.99 -0.04 11.39
C TRP A 87 12.02 1.08 11.82
N PHE A 88 11.35 1.73 10.85
CA PHE A 88 10.43 2.84 11.09
C PHE A 88 8.98 2.39 11.40
N LEU A 89 8.59 1.15 11.09
CA LEU A 89 7.21 0.69 11.26
C LEU A 89 6.70 0.78 12.71
N PRO A 90 7.46 0.39 13.75
CA PRO A 90 7.00 0.52 15.14
C PRO A 90 6.63 1.96 15.52
N MET A 91 7.36 2.95 15.02
CA MET A 91 7.07 4.37 15.25
C MET A 91 5.80 4.80 14.53
N VAL A 92 5.64 4.39 13.26
CA VAL A 92 4.43 4.69 12.48
C VAL A 92 3.20 4.09 13.14
N TYR A 93 3.26 2.84 13.60
CA TYR A 93 2.14 2.22 14.33
C TYR A 93 1.81 2.92 15.64
N SER A 94 2.82 3.29 16.42
CA SER A 94 2.62 4.04 17.67
C SER A 94 1.94 5.39 17.42
N TRP A 95 2.34 6.09 16.35
CA TRP A 95 1.74 7.35 15.96
C TRP A 95 0.27 7.20 15.54
N TYR A 96 -0.04 6.23 14.67
CA TYR A 96 -1.44 5.98 14.28
C TYR A 96 -2.29 5.54 15.48
N GLY A 97 -1.76 4.71 16.37
CA GLY A 97 -2.46 4.32 17.60
C GLY A 97 -2.75 5.51 18.53
N LEU A 98 -1.85 6.50 18.58
CA LEU A 98 -2.10 7.74 19.31
C LEU A 98 -3.20 8.58 18.64
N GLN A 99 -3.16 8.72 17.31
CA GLN A 99 -4.19 9.43 16.56
C GLN A 99 -5.58 8.81 16.75
N ASP A 100 -5.68 7.48 16.70
CA ASP A 100 -6.94 6.76 16.94
C ASP A 100 -7.48 7.04 18.34
N ARG A 101 -6.64 6.92 19.39
CA ARG A 101 -7.06 7.22 20.77
C ARG A 101 -7.51 8.67 20.95
N LEU A 102 -6.83 9.62 20.32
CA LEU A 102 -7.21 11.03 20.38
C LEU A 102 -8.52 11.29 19.64
N ASN A 103 -8.76 10.61 18.52
CA ASN A 103 -10.02 10.72 17.78
C ASN A 103 -11.18 10.07 18.54
N GLU A 104 -10.96 8.89 19.14
CA GLU A 104 -11.93 8.25 20.03
C GLU A 104 -12.33 9.17 21.19
N TRP A 105 -11.37 9.85 21.83
CA TRP A 105 -11.66 10.81 22.90
C TRP A 105 -12.43 12.05 22.45
N ARG A 106 -12.25 12.50 21.20
CA ARG A 106 -12.95 13.68 20.65
C ARG A 106 -14.38 13.40 20.20
N HIS A 107 -14.70 12.15 19.91
CA HIS A 107 -16.01 11.72 19.40
C HIS A 107 -16.82 10.86 20.38
N GLY A 108 -16.28 10.62 21.59
CA GLY A 108 -16.94 9.94 22.70
C GLY A 108 -17.58 10.88 23.71
#